data_AF-A0AAN4U339-F1
#
_entry.id   AF-A0AAN4U339-F1
#
_cell.length_a   1.000
_cell.length_b   1.000
_cell.length_c   1.000
_cell.angle_alpha   90.00
_cell.angle_beta   90.00
_cell.angle_gamma   90.00
#
_symmetry.space_group_name_H-M   'P 1'
#
loop_
_entity.id
_entity.type
_entity.pdbx_description
1 polymer ?
#
loop_
_entity_poly.entity_id
_entity_poly.type
_entity_poly.pdbx_seq_one_letter_code
_entity_poly.pdbx_strand_id
1 'polypeptide(L)'
;MDYRSLPTPETAYDTGMKKIMPLLTVFVMLSPTVALAESFTVTDDRAPIEVSEVSRLYIDGSLAATFRLDDKTPSLTKTIEIPLGRVNHDYALCGQITVINAEGRSETHQVSSQGTLHHPEGHHLLALGDENFTDFFLREPNDPEIARHHPGHADICASPVS
;
A
#
# COMPACT_ATOMS: atom_id res chain seq x y z
N MET A 1 43.14 85.00 -47.79
CA MET A 1 42.85 83.74 -48.49
C MET A 1 41.65 83.07 -47.80
N ASP A 2 40.70 82.67 -48.64
CA ASP A 2 39.45 81.88 -48.52
C ASP A 2 38.80 81.50 -47.17
N TYR A 3 37.67 82.17 -46.91
CA TYR A 3 36.28 81.71 -46.73
C TYR A 3 35.88 80.21 -46.54
N ARG A 4 34.82 80.05 -45.72
CA ARG A 4 33.74 79.01 -45.73
C ARG A 4 34.09 77.67 -45.04
N SER A 5 33.20 76.97 -44.35
CA SER A 5 31.79 77.14 -43.97
C SER A 5 31.44 76.06 -42.93
N LEU A 6 30.56 76.38 -41.98
CA LEU A 6 29.79 75.40 -41.21
C LEU A 6 28.77 74.69 -42.13
N PRO A 7 28.34 73.47 -41.76
CA PRO A 7 26.97 73.06 -41.99
C PRO A 7 26.25 72.65 -40.70
N THR A 8 25.04 73.20 -40.53
CA THR A 8 23.84 72.59 -39.92
C THR A 8 22.75 72.59 -41.01
N PRO A 9 21.55 72.01 -40.86
CA PRO A 9 20.99 71.05 -39.90
C PRO A 9 20.39 69.83 -40.65
N GLU A 10 19.76 68.87 -39.94
CA GLU A 10 18.40 68.37 -40.22
C GLU A 10 18.12 66.99 -39.61
N THR A 11 16.90 66.91 -39.10
CA THR A 11 16.21 65.84 -38.39
C THR A 11 15.88 64.64 -39.26
N ALA A 12 15.89 63.44 -38.68
CA ALA A 12 14.87 62.42 -38.98
C ALA A 12 14.80 61.39 -37.84
N TYR A 13 13.65 61.36 -37.18
CA TYR A 13 13.18 60.20 -36.43
C TYR A 13 13.07 59.02 -37.41
N ASP A 14 13.76 57.91 -37.13
CA ASP A 14 13.42 56.62 -37.72
C ASP A 14 12.97 55.64 -36.64
N THR A 15 11.76 55.14 -36.87
CA THR A 15 11.00 54.24 -36.02
C THR A 15 11.49 52.83 -36.29
N GLY A 16 12.57 52.42 -35.63
CA GLY A 16 13.19 51.12 -35.82
C GLY A 16 12.83 50.11 -34.73
N MET A 17 11.72 49.39 -34.92
CA MET A 17 11.44 48.04 -34.42
C MET A 17 11.72 47.74 -32.93
N LYS A 18 10.62 47.66 -32.16
CA LYS A 18 10.55 46.85 -30.93
C LYS A 18 11.23 45.50 -31.19
N LYS A 19 12.40 45.27 -30.59
CA LYS A 19 12.92 43.91 -30.42
C LYS A 19 11.99 43.22 -29.44
N ILE A 20 11.06 42.46 -29.99
CA ILE A 20 10.22 41.53 -29.23
C ILE A 20 11.20 40.50 -28.69
N MET A 21 11.60 40.69 -27.43
CA MET A 21 12.35 39.72 -26.67
C MET A 21 11.44 38.49 -26.54
N PRO A 22 11.80 37.31 -27.09
CA PRO A 22 11.00 36.13 -26.85
C PRO A 22 11.17 35.79 -25.38
N LEU A 23 10.11 36.01 -24.60
CA LEU A 23 9.99 35.43 -23.28
C LEU A 23 10.01 33.92 -23.49
N LEU A 24 11.17 33.29 -23.26
CA LEU A 24 11.32 31.84 -23.32
C LEU A 24 10.57 31.28 -22.10
N THR A 25 9.25 31.10 -22.24
CA THR A 25 8.44 30.41 -21.25
C THR A 25 8.89 28.95 -21.27
N VAL A 26 9.77 28.58 -20.36
CA VAL A 26 10.07 27.17 -20.07
C VAL A 26 8.79 26.56 -19.52
N PHE A 27 8.03 25.88 -20.38
CA PHE A 27 7.01 24.94 -19.95
C PHE A 27 7.76 23.80 -19.26
N VAL A 28 7.83 23.85 -17.93
CA VAL A 28 8.15 22.66 -17.14
C VAL A 28 7.02 21.68 -17.42
N MET A 29 7.31 20.67 -18.24
CA MET A 29 6.43 19.51 -18.36
C MET A 29 6.37 18.86 -16.99
N LEU A 30 5.33 19.16 -16.23
CA LEU A 30 4.92 18.37 -15.08
C LEU A 30 4.37 17.07 -15.67
N SER A 31 5.27 16.12 -15.96
CA SER A 31 4.85 14.76 -16.28
C SER A 31 4.05 14.27 -15.07
N PRO A 32 2.77 13.87 -15.23
CA PRO A 32 2.10 13.19 -14.14
C PRO A 32 2.93 11.95 -13.86
N THR A 33 3.56 11.89 -12.68
CA THR A 33 4.05 10.63 -12.15
C THR A 33 2.80 9.77 -12.04
N VAL A 34 2.67 8.79 -12.94
CA VAL A 34 1.73 7.70 -12.76
C VAL A 34 2.16 7.06 -11.45
N ALA A 35 1.43 7.35 -10.37
CA ALA A 35 1.62 6.65 -9.12
C ALA A 35 1.29 5.19 -9.41
N LEU A 36 2.33 4.37 -9.56
CA LEU A 36 2.15 2.93 -9.58
C LEU A 36 1.48 2.56 -8.27
N ALA A 37 0.38 1.82 -8.33
CA ALA A 37 -0.18 1.24 -7.14
C ALA A 37 0.93 0.38 -6.51
N GLU A 38 1.31 0.74 -5.29
CA GLU A 38 2.29 -0.02 -4.52
C GLU A 38 1.59 -1.23 -3.94
N SER A 39 2.32 -2.33 -3.82
CA SER A 39 1.75 -3.59 -3.35
C SER A 39 2.77 -4.37 -2.52
N PHE A 40 2.25 -5.29 -1.73
CA PHE A 40 3.02 -6.28 -1.01
C PHE A 40 2.38 -7.65 -1.20
N THR A 41 3.02 -8.70 -0.69
CA THR A 41 2.47 -10.05 -0.77
C THR A 41 2.28 -10.64 0.61
N VAL A 42 1.23 -11.44 0.76
CA VAL A 42 0.93 -12.20 1.98
C VAL A 42 0.75 -13.66 1.61
N THR A 43 1.46 -14.54 2.30
CA THR A 43 1.21 -15.99 2.27
C THR A 43 0.50 -16.40 3.54
N ASP A 44 -0.51 -17.24 3.36
CA ASP A 44 -1.19 -17.95 4.44
C ASP A 44 -1.06 -19.46 4.19
N ASP A 45 -0.71 -20.21 5.24
CA ASP A 45 -0.39 -21.63 5.21
C ASP A 45 -1.24 -22.37 6.25
N ARG A 46 -1.95 -23.40 5.79
CA ARG A 46 -2.79 -24.24 6.65
C ARG A 46 -1.91 -25.09 7.55
N ALA A 47 -2.13 -25.04 8.86
CA ALA A 47 -1.42 -25.89 9.80
C ALA A 47 -1.85 -27.37 9.65
N PRO A 48 -0.98 -28.36 9.94
CA PRO A 48 -1.30 -29.77 9.73
C PRO A 48 -2.52 -30.29 10.50
N ILE A 49 -2.84 -29.69 11.65
CA ILE A 49 -4.01 -30.07 12.49
C ILE A 49 -5.33 -29.49 11.97
N GLU A 50 -5.24 -28.48 11.12
CA GLU A 50 -6.42 -27.81 10.57
C GLU A 50 -7.02 -28.65 9.44
N VAL A 51 -8.34 -28.64 9.39
CA VAL A 51 -9.14 -29.16 8.27
C VAL A 51 -9.23 -28.10 7.20
N SER A 52 -9.66 -26.90 7.59
CA SER A 52 -9.85 -25.77 6.70
C SER A 52 -9.75 -24.45 7.43
N GLU A 53 -9.47 -23.40 6.66
CA GLU A 53 -9.37 -22.04 7.16
C GLU A 53 -10.01 -21.06 6.17
N VAL A 54 -10.69 -20.05 6.70
CA VAL A 54 -11.08 -18.86 5.94
C VAL A 54 -10.58 -17.63 6.67
N SER A 55 -9.64 -16.95 6.04
CA SER A 55 -8.96 -15.79 6.62
C SER A 55 -9.18 -14.56 5.76
N ARG A 56 -9.41 -13.41 6.42
CA ARG A 56 -9.73 -12.13 5.77
C ARG A 56 -8.75 -11.08 6.27
N LEU A 57 -8.02 -10.48 5.33
CA LEU A 57 -7.11 -9.38 5.61
C LEU A 57 -7.79 -8.06 5.27
N TYR A 58 -7.82 -7.15 6.23
CA TYR A 58 -8.28 -5.79 6.08
C TYR A 58 -7.10 -4.83 6.17
N ILE A 59 -7.08 -3.82 5.32
CA ILE A 59 -6.12 -2.71 5.32
C ILE A 59 -6.90 -1.41 5.42
N ASP A 60 -6.59 -0.59 6.41
CA ASP A 60 -7.30 0.66 6.75
C ASP A 60 -8.83 0.46 6.82
N GLY A 61 -9.26 -0.68 7.38
CA GLY A 61 -10.67 -1.05 7.53
C GLY A 61 -11.35 -1.58 6.26
N SER A 62 -10.65 -1.64 5.12
CA SER A 62 -11.18 -2.18 3.87
C SER A 62 -10.72 -3.61 3.64
N LEU A 63 -11.62 -4.51 3.23
CA LEU A 63 -11.27 -5.90 2.90
C LEU A 63 -10.31 -5.91 1.70
N ALA A 64 -9.07 -6.33 1.93
CA ALA A 64 -8.01 -6.35 0.94
C ALA A 64 -7.81 -7.75 0.33
N ALA A 65 -7.95 -8.81 1.13
CA ALA A 65 -7.86 -10.18 0.64
C ALA A 65 -8.69 -11.18 1.45
N THR A 66 -8.98 -12.32 0.81
CA THR A 66 -9.52 -13.51 1.47
C THR A 66 -8.70 -14.72 1.08
N PHE A 67 -8.29 -15.47 2.08
CA PHE A 67 -7.59 -16.75 1.99
C PHE A 67 -8.58 -17.85 2.34
N ARG A 68 -8.57 -18.92 1.55
CA ARG A 68 -9.42 -20.10 1.75
C ARG A 68 -8.53 -21.31 1.59
N LEU A 69 -8.22 -21.94 2.70
CA LEU A 69 -7.28 -23.04 2.73
C LEU A 69 -8.00 -24.33 3.10
N ASP A 70 -7.60 -25.41 2.45
CA ASP A 70 -8.10 -26.77 2.67
C ASP A 70 -7.01 -27.78 2.28
N ASP A 71 -7.37 -29.06 2.22
CA ASP A 71 -6.46 -30.13 1.83
C ASP A 71 -5.95 -30.00 0.38
N LYS A 72 -6.70 -29.35 -0.50
CA LYS A 72 -6.34 -29.13 -1.91
C LYS A 72 -5.56 -27.85 -2.11
N THR A 73 -5.80 -26.85 -1.26
CA THR A 73 -5.16 -25.54 -1.27
C THR A 73 -4.55 -25.28 0.10
N PRO A 74 -3.46 -25.97 0.47
CA PRO A 74 -2.87 -25.83 1.81
C PRO A 74 -2.09 -24.53 1.99
N SER A 75 -1.82 -23.79 0.92
CA SER A 75 -1.05 -22.54 0.92
C SER A 75 -1.61 -21.60 -0.13
N LEU A 76 -1.69 -20.31 0.18
CA LEU A 76 -2.11 -19.29 -0.77
C LEU A 76 -1.36 -17.99 -0.56
N THR A 77 -0.70 -17.51 -1.61
CA THR A 77 -0.13 -16.17 -1.66
C THR A 77 -1.05 -15.22 -2.40
N LYS A 78 -1.26 -14.01 -1.85
CA LYS A 78 -2.03 -12.92 -2.46
C LYS A 78 -1.16 -11.67 -2.56
N THR A 79 -1.27 -10.96 -3.68
CA THR A 79 -0.80 -9.58 -3.81
C THR A 79 -1.86 -8.64 -3.25
N ILE A 80 -1.43 -7.72 -2.39
CA ILE A 80 -2.27 -6.75 -1.69
C ILE A 80 -1.91 -5.36 -2.19
N GLU A 81 -2.89 -4.68 -2.77
CA GLU A 81 -2.73 -3.29 -3.21
C GLU A 81 -2.79 -2.34 -2.01
N ILE A 82 -1.86 -1.38 -1.97
CA ILE A 82 -1.74 -0.41 -0.88
C ILE A 82 -2.54 0.86 -1.24
N PRO A 83 -3.38 1.38 -0.32
CA PRO A 83 -4.01 2.67 -0.50
C PRO A 83 -2.97 3.80 -0.66
N LEU A 84 -3.01 4.51 -1.79
CA LEU A 84 -2.06 5.60 -2.06
C LEU A 84 -2.15 6.74 -1.03
N GLY A 85 -1.01 7.37 -0.75
CA GLY A 85 -0.93 8.60 0.03
C GLY A 85 -0.72 8.42 1.53
N ARG A 86 -0.40 7.19 1.98
CA ARG A 86 0.05 6.89 3.34
C ARG A 86 1.23 5.92 3.28
N VAL A 87 2.02 5.95 4.34
CA VAL A 87 3.22 5.12 4.52
C VAL A 87 2.96 4.00 5.54
N ASN A 88 2.16 4.33 6.56
CA ASN A 88 1.73 3.36 7.56
C ASN A 88 0.26 3.05 7.34
N HIS A 89 -0.10 1.78 7.53
CA HIS A 89 -1.46 1.28 7.36
C HIS A 89 -1.86 0.46 8.57
N ASP A 90 -3.10 0.62 9.03
CA ASP A 90 -3.64 -0.28 10.02
C ASP A 90 -4.09 -1.56 9.30
N TYR A 91 -3.83 -2.72 9.90
CA TYR A 91 -4.34 -3.98 9.40
C TYR A 91 -5.12 -4.73 10.47
N ALA A 92 -6.06 -5.55 10.01
CA ALA A 92 -6.72 -6.55 10.84
C ALA A 92 -6.78 -7.87 10.07
N LEU A 93 -6.57 -8.98 10.77
CA LEU A 93 -6.61 -10.31 10.20
C LEU A 93 -7.66 -11.13 10.97
N CYS A 94 -8.70 -11.58 10.28
CA CYS A 94 -9.81 -12.32 10.87
C CYS A 94 -9.81 -13.75 10.32
N GLY A 95 -9.64 -14.75 11.18
CA GLY A 95 -9.56 -16.17 10.82
C GLY A 95 -10.74 -16.98 11.37
N GLN A 96 -11.25 -17.88 10.53
CA GLN A 96 -12.17 -18.95 10.92
C GLN A 96 -11.47 -20.28 10.66
N ILE A 97 -10.94 -20.90 11.71
CA ILE A 97 -10.11 -22.10 11.61
C ILE A 97 -10.91 -23.29 12.08
N THR A 98 -11.02 -24.32 11.23
CA THR A 98 -11.68 -25.57 11.57
C THR A 98 -10.65 -26.66 11.79
N VAL A 99 -10.69 -27.33 12.94
CA VAL A 99 -9.76 -28.39 13.33
C VAL A 99 -10.49 -29.68 13.65
N ILE A 100 -9.75 -30.79 13.71
CA ILE A 100 -10.23 -32.03 14.34
C ILE A 100 -9.68 -32.09 15.76
N ASN A 101 -10.58 -32.15 16.75
CA ASN A 101 -10.22 -32.25 18.16
C ASN A 101 -9.74 -33.66 18.53
N ALA A 102 -9.32 -33.86 19.79
CA ALA A 102 -8.81 -35.14 20.28
C ALA A 102 -9.84 -36.28 20.21
N GLU A 103 -11.14 -35.96 20.23
CA GLU A 103 -12.25 -36.91 20.09
C GLU A 103 -12.63 -37.21 18.63
N GLY A 104 -11.90 -36.66 17.65
CA GLY A 104 -12.18 -36.86 16.22
C GLY A 104 -13.34 -36.03 15.69
N ARG A 105 -13.78 -35.00 16.41
CA ARG A 105 -14.88 -34.10 16.01
C ARG A 105 -14.34 -32.81 15.42
N SER A 106 -15.09 -32.25 14.47
CA SER A 106 -14.79 -30.96 13.86
C SER A 106 -15.19 -29.83 14.82
N GLU A 107 -14.27 -28.90 15.08
CA GLU A 107 -14.48 -27.69 15.87
C GLU A 107 -14.01 -26.46 15.07
N THR A 108 -14.74 -25.35 15.18
CA THR A 108 -14.39 -24.09 14.50
C THR A 108 -14.09 -23.01 15.53
N HIS A 109 -12.92 -22.41 15.39
CA HIS A 109 -12.42 -21.33 16.23
C HIS A 109 -12.42 -20.01 15.44
N GLN A 110 -12.73 -18.94 16.15
CA GLN A 110 -12.60 -17.57 15.64
C GLN A 110 -11.32 -17.00 16.24
N VAL A 111 -10.42 -16.54 15.39
CA VAL A 111 -9.17 -15.92 15.80
C VAL A 111 -9.01 -14.59 15.09
N SER A 112 -8.41 -13.61 15.75
CA SER A 112 -8.15 -12.34 15.13
C SER A 112 -7.11 -11.55 15.90
N SER A 113 -6.30 -10.80 15.17
CA SER A 113 -5.52 -9.70 15.72
C SER A 113 -5.47 -8.51 14.77
N GLN A 114 -4.90 -7.43 15.26
CA GLN A 114 -4.67 -6.20 14.49
C GLN A 114 -3.24 -5.72 14.65
N GLY A 115 -2.85 -4.77 13.81
CA GLY A 115 -1.52 -4.22 13.86
C GLY A 115 -1.33 -3.04 12.93
N THR A 116 -0.07 -2.65 12.77
CA THR A 116 0.33 -1.57 11.87
C THR A 116 1.41 -2.08 10.92
N LEU A 117 1.22 -1.82 9.64
CA LEU A 117 2.22 -1.99 8.60
C LEU A 117 3.03 -0.70 8.44
N HIS A 118 4.34 -0.83 8.28
CA HIS A 118 5.27 0.28 8.08
C HIS A 118 6.05 0.05 6.79
N HIS A 119 5.81 0.88 5.76
CA HIS A 119 6.42 0.70 4.43
C HIS A 119 6.30 -0.74 3.90
N PRO A 120 5.08 -1.31 3.79
CA PRO A 120 4.92 -2.71 3.39
C PRO A 120 5.29 -2.97 1.92
N GLU A 121 5.42 -1.93 1.09
CA GLU A 121 5.67 -2.05 -0.34
C GLU A 121 6.85 -2.96 -0.69
N GLY A 122 6.62 -3.92 -1.59
CA GLY A 122 7.63 -4.87 -2.03
C GLY A 122 7.99 -5.96 -1.01
N HIS A 123 7.46 -5.93 0.21
CA HIS A 123 7.72 -6.94 1.22
C HIS A 123 6.86 -8.20 1.03
N HIS A 124 7.32 -9.29 1.64
CA HIS A 124 6.62 -10.56 1.72
C HIS A 124 6.29 -10.88 3.17
N LEU A 125 5.02 -10.88 3.51
CA LEU A 125 4.53 -11.11 4.86
C LEU A 125 3.89 -12.50 4.94
N LEU A 126 3.93 -13.07 6.15
CA LEU A 126 3.27 -14.32 6.49
C LEU A 126 2.11 -14.04 7.42
N ALA A 127 0.95 -14.64 7.16
CA ALA A 127 -0.13 -14.78 8.12
C ALA A 127 0.20 -15.94 9.06
N LEU A 128 0.21 -15.69 10.37
CA LEU A 128 0.61 -16.65 11.38
C LEU A 128 -0.43 -16.71 12.50
N GLY A 129 -0.94 -17.91 12.77
CA GLY A 129 -1.79 -18.21 13.93
C GLY A 129 -0.98 -18.78 15.09
N ASP A 130 -1.44 -18.57 16.32
CA ASP A 130 -0.96 -19.33 17.47
C ASP A 130 -1.70 -20.67 17.60
N GLU A 131 -1.07 -21.63 18.30
CA GLU A 131 -1.64 -22.98 18.46
C GLU A 131 -2.93 -23.01 19.31
N ASN A 132 -3.24 -21.93 20.05
CA ASN A 132 -4.42 -21.83 20.90
C ASN A 132 -5.57 -21.04 20.27
N PHE A 133 -5.43 -20.58 19.02
CA PHE A 133 -6.42 -19.76 18.33
C PHE A 133 -6.78 -18.46 19.07
N THR A 134 -5.82 -17.88 19.78
CA THR A 134 -5.97 -16.60 20.49
C THR A 134 -5.35 -15.43 19.75
N ASP A 135 -4.50 -15.70 18.76
CA ASP A 135 -3.72 -14.70 18.04
C ASP A 135 -3.59 -15.06 16.56
N PHE A 136 -3.77 -14.08 15.67
CA PHE A 136 -3.60 -14.27 14.23
C PHE A 136 -3.12 -12.97 13.57
N PHE A 137 -1.86 -12.94 13.16
CA PHE A 137 -1.15 -11.69 12.84
C PHE A 137 -0.24 -11.82 11.63
N LEU A 138 0.19 -10.67 11.11
CA LEU A 138 1.17 -10.61 10.02
C LEU A 138 2.59 -10.47 10.55
N ARG A 139 3.55 -11.12 9.90
CA ARG A 139 4.98 -10.98 10.18
C ARG A 139 5.79 -10.91 8.88
N GLU A 140 6.72 -9.98 8.80
CA GLU A 140 7.82 -10.06 7.83
C GLU A 140 8.99 -10.82 8.51
N PRO A 141 9.49 -11.94 7.94
CA PRO A 141 10.45 -12.80 8.62
C PRO A 141 11.83 -12.19 8.93
N ASN A 142 12.26 -11.22 8.14
CA ASN A 142 13.58 -10.60 8.18
C ASN A 142 13.58 -9.24 8.90
N ASP A 143 12.44 -8.57 8.97
CA ASP A 143 12.26 -7.27 9.59
C ASP A 143 10.90 -7.16 10.31
N PRO A 144 10.85 -7.45 11.63
CA PRO A 144 9.60 -7.39 12.38
C PRO A 144 9.01 -5.98 12.48
N GLU A 145 9.76 -4.92 12.14
CA GLU A 145 9.24 -3.55 12.18
C GLU A 145 8.29 -3.25 11.02
N ILE A 146 8.33 -4.03 9.93
CA ILE A 146 7.42 -3.88 8.77
C ILE A 146 5.98 -4.21 9.16
N ALA A 147 5.79 -5.20 10.05
CA ALA A 147 4.49 -5.60 10.53
C ALA A 147 4.50 -5.68 12.06
N ARG A 148 4.09 -4.59 12.71
CA ARG A 148 3.90 -4.57 14.16
C ARG A 148 2.54 -5.13 14.52
N HIS A 149 2.56 -6.20 15.30
CA HIS A 149 1.38 -6.84 15.82
C HIS A 149 0.96 -6.23 17.18
N HIS A 150 -0.33 -5.97 17.35
CA HIS A 150 -0.96 -5.60 18.62
C HIS A 150 -1.88 -6.75 19.09
N PRO A 151 -1.50 -7.52 20.13
CA PRO A 151 -2.29 -8.64 20.62
C PRO A 151 -3.71 -8.24 21.05
N GLY A 152 -4.67 -9.10 20.73
CA GLY A 152 -6.07 -8.96 21.15
C GLY A 152 -7.04 -8.94 19.99
N HIS A 153 -8.34 -9.00 20.31
CA HIS A 153 -9.39 -9.05 19.32
C HIS A 153 -9.43 -7.77 18.48
N ALA A 154 -9.50 -7.92 17.16
CA ALA A 154 -9.68 -6.80 16.25
C ALA A 154 -11.18 -6.50 16.12
N ASP A 155 -11.60 -5.27 16.40
CA ASP A 155 -13.02 -4.88 16.45
C ASP A 155 -13.77 -5.17 15.13
N ILE A 156 -13.09 -5.04 13.98
CA ILE A 156 -13.66 -5.34 12.66
C ILE A 156 -13.93 -6.84 12.44
N CYS A 157 -13.27 -7.71 13.22
CA CYS A 157 -13.45 -9.16 13.17
C CYS A 157 -14.58 -9.65 14.07
N ALA A 158 -15.19 -8.78 14.88
CA ALA A 158 -16.40 -9.09 15.63
C ALA A 158 -17.55 -9.30 14.64
N SER A 159 -17.74 -10.54 14.19
CA SER A 159 -18.90 -10.88 13.37
C SER A 159 -20.19 -10.53 14.13
N PRO A 160 -21.22 -9.98 13.45
CA PRO A 160 -22.56 -10.00 14.02
C PRO A 160 -22.95 -11.47 14.19
N VAL A 161 -23.26 -11.86 15.43
CA VAL A 161 -24.02 -13.08 15.67
C VAL A 161 -25.34 -12.97 14.89
N SER A 162 -25.58 -13.90 13.96
CA SER A 162 -26.90 -14.17 13.37
C SER A 162 -27.30 -15.59 13.69
#